data_AF-A0A2E4CFN5-F1
#
_entry.id   AF-A0A2E4CFN5-F1
#
_cell.length_a   1.000
_cell.length_b   1.000
_cell.length_c   1.000
_cell.angle_alpha   90.00
_cell.angle_beta   90.00
_cell.angle_gamma   90.00
#
_symmetry.space_group_name_H-M   'P 1'
#
loop_
_entity.id
_entity.type
_entity.pdbx_description
1 polymer ?
#
loop_
_entity_poly.entity_id
_entity_poly.type
_entity_poly.pdbx_seq_one_letter_code
_entity_poly.pdbx_strand_id
1 'polypeptide(L)'
;MRIPSQFDDDNLYRKKIPRGESVKTFRRLIRLALGLALVVVVMLQAAKPAVYRPFFGHLPAKSGGAAASLPSAFAERTPVSTGGNAKAGQTQYSPKDGQIANQLILQLSRQEQVSWTVTLSRSLRGLKIEKIPDAIAATAQKIKFDPDLSSAKRAEWEFAVQDLAGNMPAPEKDPEKDPKYGLPQKNALLAALDEAAANRVIDGSVWRSDDFDSFYRALDSASQLPDSGTATVGALPLLQQPDVFLNQMVTIHGNVALVENIKAPENPYGIQDYWQLWIKPAEGADRPIVAVVPDVPRSVSEQAGTQIAATEGAQISVVGKFLKRLAYKSGAGADLAPVVIGRITYAPFAEGEQTTRPTANETNVSTSKFWLIASISCVGGVGLAILLMWRTSVLAKQSRKLRKAHRQDPEEFLKGLGEQSPTGPSVAEQEHS
;
A
#
# COMPACT_ATOMS: atom_id res chain seq x y z
N MET A 1 12.04 -11.10 -5.21
CA MET A 1 13.33 -10.55 -4.74
C MET A 1 13.57 -11.05 -3.31
N ARG A 2 14.74 -11.62 -3.01
CA ARG A 2 15.06 -12.22 -1.71
C ARG A 2 16.21 -11.39 -1.14
N ILE A 3 15.97 -10.60 -0.09
CA ILE A 3 17.03 -9.84 0.58
C ILE A 3 17.92 -10.85 1.30
N PRO A 4 19.23 -10.92 1.00
CA PRO A 4 20.15 -11.82 1.70
C PRO A 4 20.34 -11.41 3.16
N SER A 5 20.55 -12.41 4.01
CA SER A 5 20.68 -12.36 5.47
C SER A 5 21.99 -11.75 5.99
N GLN A 6 22.59 -10.77 5.32
CA GLN A 6 23.82 -10.15 5.84
C GLN A 6 23.61 -9.26 7.09
N PHE A 7 22.38 -9.21 7.62
CA PHE A 7 22.09 -8.68 8.96
C PHE A 7 22.23 -9.74 10.08
N ASP A 8 22.39 -11.03 9.76
CA ASP A 8 22.33 -12.14 10.73
C ASP A 8 23.57 -13.06 10.73
N ASP A 9 24.58 -12.78 9.90
CA ASP A 9 25.63 -13.78 9.58
C ASP A 9 26.72 -13.98 10.67
N ASP A 10 26.58 -13.37 11.85
CA ASP A 10 27.45 -13.64 13.02
C ASP A 10 26.80 -14.59 14.05
N ASN A 11 26.21 -15.70 13.58
CA ASN A 11 25.75 -16.79 14.46
C ASN A 11 26.63 -18.05 14.35
N LEU A 12 27.41 -18.29 15.41
CA LEU A 12 28.44 -19.33 15.61
C LEU A 12 27.95 -20.80 15.66
N TYR A 13 26.76 -21.16 15.15
CA TYR A 13 26.25 -22.54 15.28
C TYR A 13 25.56 -23.11 14.03
N ARG A 14 26.29 -24.01 13.33
CA ARG A 14 25.82 -25.27 12.66
C ARG A 14 24.84 -25.15 11.47
N LYS A 15 24.75 -26.08 10.49
CA LYS A 15 25.48 -27.30 10.05
C LYS A 15 25.02 -27.57 8.59
N LYS A 16 25.91 -28.02 7.70
CA LYS A 16 25.60 -28.47 6.33
C LYS A 16 24.74 -29.74 6.31
N ILE A 17 23.78 -29.84 5.38
CA ILE A 17 23.11 -31.11 4.99
C ILE A 17 23.18 -31.26 3.45
N PRO A 18 23.58 -32.42 2.91
CA PRO A 18 23.69 -32.64 1.47
C PRO A 18 22.38 -33.15 0.81
N ARG A 19 22.32 -32.93 -0.51
CA ARG A 19 21.25 -33.31 -1.45
C ARG A 19 21.15 -34.83 -1.66
N GLY A 20 19.95 -35.29 -1.98
CA GLY A 20 19.64 -36.64 -2.46
C GLY A 20 18.16 -36.73 -2.82
N GLU A 21 17.84 -36.35 -4.07
CA GLU A 21 16.51 -36.33 -4.69
C GLU A 21 16.17 -37.64 -5.40
N SER A 22 14.92 -38.08 -5.22
CA SER A 22 14.01 -38.65 -6.24
C SER A 22 13.14 -39.80 -5.72
N VAL A 23 13.52 -40.50 -4.64
CA VAL A 23 12.67 -41.57 -4.03
C VAL A 23 11.93 -41.11 -2.76
N LYS A 24 12.24 -39.91 -2.23
CA LYS A 24 11.67 -39.38 -0.97
C LYS A 24 10.32 -38.68 -1.13
N THR A 25 9.93 -38.27 -2.33
CA THR A 25 8.77 -37.39 -2.56
C THR A 25 7.45 -38.08 -2.26
N PHE A 26 7.31 -39.36 -2.60
CA PHE A 26 6.08 -40.13 -2.36
C PHE A 26 5.83 -40.41 -0.87
N ARG A 27 6.88 -40.80 -0.11
CA ARG A 27 6.77 -40.96 1.36
C ARG A 27 6.51 -39.65 2.08
N ARG A 28 7.00 -38.52 1.54
CA ARG A 28 6.75 -37.17 2.10
C ARG A 28 5.32 -36.73 1.85
N LEU A 29 4.75 -37.03 0.68
CA LEU A 29 3.33 -36.81 0.37
C LEU A 29 2.42 -37.65 1.25
N ILE A 30 2.72 -38.93 1.46
CA ILE A 30 1.94 -39.78 2.37
C ILE A 30 1.99 -39.23 3.80
N ARG A 31 3.16 -38.83 4.32
CA ARG A 31 3.27 -38.24 5.66
C ARG A 31 2.55 -36.90 5.80
N LEU A 32 2.55 -36.06 4.76
CA LEU A 32 1.79 -34.81 4.75
C LEU A 32 0.28 -35.06 4.72
N ALA A 33 -0.19 -36.03 3.93
CA ALA A 33 -1.59 -36.41 3.89
C ALA A 33 -2.06 -36.98 5.24
N LEU A 34 -1.24 -37.83 5.87
CA LEU A 34 -1.51 -38.37 7.21
C LEU A 34 -1.49 -37.28 8.28
N GLY A 35 -0.54 -36.35 8.21
CA GLY A 35 -0.47 -35.21 9.13
C GLY A 35 -1.67 -34.28 9.00
N LEU A 36 -2.13 -34.02 7.77
CA LEU A 36 -3.31 -33.20 7.52
C LEU A 36 -4.59 -33.90 8.00
N ALA A 37 -4.73 -35.21 7.75
CA ALA A 37 -5.83 -36.00 8.29
C ALA A 37 -5.84 -35.98 9.84
N LEU A 38 -4.68 -36.08 10.47
CA LEU A 38 -4.55 -36.02 11.92
C LEU A 38 -4.92 -34.63 12.48
N VAL A 39 -4.49 -33.55 11.82
CA VAL A 39 -4.89 -32.18 12.20
C VAL A 39 -6.40 -31.99 12.08
N VAL A 40 -7.01 -32.48 11.00
CA VAL A 40 -8.48 -32.40 10.82
C VAL A 40 -9.21 -33.18 11.92
N VAL A 41 -8.73 -34.38 12.27
CA VAL A 41 -9.30 -35.17 13.39
C VAL A 41 -9.13 -34.43 14.73
N VAL A 42 -7.97 -33.82 15.00
CA VAL A 42 -7.73 -33.04 16.21
C VAL A 42 -8.64 -31.81 16.26
N MET A 43 -8.84 -31.10 15.16
CA MET A 43 -9.77 -29.96 15.10
C MET A 43 -11.22 -30.39 15.29
N LEU A 44 -11.64 -31.52 14.72
CA LEU A 44 -12.96 -32.11 14.95
C LEU A 44 -13.17 -32.58 16.39
N GLN A 45 -12.12 -33.06 17.05
CA GLN A 45 -12.19 -33.54 18.43
C GLN A 45 -12.12 -32.38 19.43
N ALA A 46 -11.36 -31.32 19.11
CA ALA A 46 -11.33 -30.05 19.83
C ALA A 46 -12.60 -29.21 19.63
N ALA A 47 -13.48 -29.57 18.70
CA ALA A 47 -14.81 -28.98 18.56
C ALA A 47 -15.85 -29.64 19.49
N LYS A 48 -15.53 -30.72 20.20
CA LYS A 48 -16.49 -31.39 21.10
C LYS A 48 -16.61 -30.67 22.45
N PRO A 49 -17.82 -30.23 22.88
CA PRO A 49 -18.03 -29.46 24.10
C PRO A 49 -17.63 -30.15 25.40
N ALA A 50 -17.41 -31.46 25.37
CA ALA A 50 -16.89 -32.23 26.50
C ALA A 50 -15.42 -31.94 26.83
N VAL A 51 -14.60 -31.43 25.88
CA VAL A 51 -13.15 -31.27 26.06
C VAL A 51 -12.78 -29.96 26.76
N TYR A 52 -13.55 -28.88 26.53
CA TYR A 52 -13.27 -27.55 27.10
C TYR A 52 -14.19 -27.16 28.28
N ARG A 53 -15.27 -27.93 28.54
CA ARG A 53 -16.12 -27.75 29.73
C ARG A 53 -15.38 -27.81 31.08
N PRO A 54 -14.36 -28.66 31.29
CA PRO A 54 -13.60 -28.68 32.54
C PRO A 54 -12.71 -27.43 32.75
N PHE A 55 -12.36 -26.73 31.66
CA PHE A 55 -11.46 -25.57 31.71
C PHE A 55 -12.21 -24.23 31.79
N PHE A 56 -13.47 -24.19 31.39
CA PHE A 56 -14.27 -22.95 31.31
C PHE A 56 -15.66 -23.05 31.97
N GLY A 57 -15.97 -24.16 32.63
CA GLY A 57 -17.17 -24.29 33.44
C GLY A 57 -16.96 -23.68 34.82
N HIS A 58 -17.90 -22.85 35.26
CA HIS A 58 -18.05 -22.27 36.60
C HIS A 58 -17.28 -20.95 36.85
N LEU A 59 -17.83 -19.84 36.37
CA LEU A 59 -17.65 -18.55 37.04
C LEU A 59 -19.02 -17.99 37.45
N PRO A 60 -19.28 -17.82 38.75
CA PRO A 60 -20.54 -17.29 39.25
C PRO A 60 -20.64 -15.79 38.98
N ALA A 61 -21.81 -15.36 38.50
CA ALA A 61 -22.12 -13.97 38.26
C ALA A 61 -22.40 -13.23 39.59
N LYS A 62 -21.41 -12.53 40.16
CA LYS A 62 -21.56 -11.17 40.72
C LYS A 62 -20.26 -10.60 41.33
N SER A 63 -20.12 -9.28 41.10
CA SER A 63 -19.33 -8.25 41.79
C SER A 63 -17.81 -8.24 41.70
N GLY A 64 -17.31 -7.28 40.91
CA GLY A 64 -16.16 -6.42 41.26
C GLY A 64 -14.79 -6.93 40.85
N GLY A 65 -14.31 -6.57 39.65
CA GLY A 65 -12.92 -6.75 39.26
C GLY A 65 -12.69 -6.55 37.77
N ALA A 66 -11.77 -5.66 37.43
CA ALA A 66 -11.49 -5.13 36.09
C ALA A 66 -11.06 -6.21 35.08
N ALA A 67 -11.98 -6.65 34.20
CA ALA A 67 -11.66 -7.35 32.94
C ALA A 67 -12.90 -7.52 32.03
N ALA A 68 -13.73 -6.48 31.88
CA ALA A 68 -14.89 -6.53 30.98
C ALA A 68 -14.95 -5.30 30.08
N SER A 69 -14.11 -5.28 29.03
CA SER A 69 -14.37 -4.54 27.78
C SER A 69 -13.28 -4.85 26.75
N LEU A 70 -13.41 -5.96 26.02
CA LEU A 70 -12.85 -6.07 24.68
C LEU A 70 -14.03 -6.00 23.71
N PRO A 71 -14.18 -4.93 22.91
CA PRO A 71 -15.07 -4.98 21.77
C PRO A 71 -14.38 -5.68 20.61
N SER A 72 -15.15 -6.60 20.02
CA SER A 72 -14.91 -7.33 18.79
C SER A 72 -14.36 -6.46 17.66
N ALA A 73 -13.38 -6.99 16.94
CA ALA A 73 -12.82 -6.44 15.72
C ALA A 73 -13.86 -6.46 14.59
N PHE A 74 -14.75 -5.48 14.56
CA PHE A 74 -15.47 -4.92 13.41
C PHE A 74 -16.25 -3.71 13.97
N ALA A 75 -15.61 -2.55 14.07
CA ALA A 75 -16.26 -1.32 14.50
C ALA A 75 -15.80 -0.16 13.63
N GLU A 76 -16.78 0.58 13.14
CA GLU A 76 -16.69 1.89 12.49
C GLU A 76 -15.60 2.76 13.11
N ARG A 77 -14.81 3.42 12.25
CA ARG A 77 -13.98 4.56 12.66
C ARG A 77 -14.91 5.67 13.17
N THR A 78 -15.13 5.72 14.47
CA THR A 78 -15.74 6.87 15.16
C THR A 78 -14.67 7.96 15.34
N PRO A 79 -14.99 9.25 15.13
CA PRO A 79 -14.00 10.33 15.16
C PRO A 79 -13.47 10.54 16.57
N VAL A 80 -12.14 10.56 16.68
CA VAL A 80 -11.42 10.91 17.90
C VAL A 80 -11.70 12.37 18.25
N SER A 81 -12.30 12.59 19.42
CA SER A 81 -12.41 13.90 20.05
C SER A 81 -11.56 13.91 21.33
N THR A 82 -10.65 14.89 21.38
CA THR A 82 -10.07 15.53 22.57
C THR A 82 -9.17 14.69 23.48
N GLY A 83 -7.88 14.61 23.12
CA GLY A 83 -6.77 14.26 24.01
C GLY A 83 -5.53 15.06 23.61
N GLY A 84 -5.12 16.00 24.44
CA GLY A 84 -4.11 17.01 24.16
C GLY A 84 -2.74 16.45 23.77
N ASN A 85 -2.40 16.62 22.49
CA ASN A 85 -1.04 16.88 22.04
C ASN A 85 -1.12 17.80 20.81
N ALA A 86 -1.69 18.99 21.04
CA ALA A 86 -1.71 20.07 20.07
C ALA A 86 -0.29 20.66 19.96
N LYS A 87 0.57 20.07 19.12
CA LYS A 87 1.64 20.83 18.50
C LYS A 87 0.98 21.83 17.56
N ALA A 88 0.79 23.05 18.04
CA ALA A 88 0.48 24.21 17.24
C ALA A 88 1.66 24.52 16.31
N GLY A 89 1.87 23.69 15.29
CA GLY A 89 2.41 24.20 14.04
C GLY A 89 1.38 25.19 13.52
N GLN A 90 1.80 26.40 13.16
CA GLN A 90 0.92 27.42 12.60
C GLN A 90 0.25 26.86 11.34
N THR A 91 -0.92 26.25 11.49
CA THR A 91 -1.74 25.85 10.36
C THR A 91 -2.16 27.14 9.69
N GLN A 92 -1.95 27.24 8.38
CA GLN A 92 -2.29 28.43 7.59
C GLN A 92 -3.82 28.64 7.43
N TYR A 93 -4.61 27.98 8.28
CA TYR A 93 -6.07 27.92 8.27
C TYR A 93 -6.61 27.66 9.68
N SER A 94 -7.86 28.05 9.92
CA SER A 94 -8.52 27.87 11.22
C SER A 94 -9.06 26.44 11.41
N PRO A 95 -9.24 25.96 12.65
CA PRO A 95 -9.86 24.65 12.89
C PRO A 95 -11.26 24.51 12.26
N LYS A 96 -12.03 25.61 12.20
CA LYS A 96 -13.35 25.63 11.55
C LYS A 96 -13.23 25.41 10.04
N ASP A 97 -12.26 26.03 9.38
CA ASP A 97 -12.00 25.79 7.96
C ASP A 97 -11.60 24.33 7.71
N GLY A 98 -10.83 23.72 8.63
CA GLY A 98 -10.51 22.29 8.57
C GLY A 98 -11.75 21.38 8.65
N GLN A 99 -12.71 21.70 9.51
CA GLN A 99 -13.97 20.96 9.61
C GLN A 99 -14.80 21.07 8.34
N ILE A 100 -14.92 22.27 7.77
CA ILE A 100 -15.65 22.49 6.52
C ILE A 100 -14.97 21.74 5.38
N ALA A 101 -13.63 21.82 5.27
CA ALA A 101 -12.86 21.06 4.29
C ALA A 101 -13.15 19.56 4.35
N ASN A 102 -13.15 18.99 5.57
CA ASN A 102 -13.46 17.58 5.78
C ASN A 102 -14.87 17.20 5.33
N GLN A 103 -15.87 18.06 5.54
CA GLN A 103 -17.23 17.82 5.04
C GLN A 103 -17.32 17.92 3.51
N LEU A 104 -16.57 18.84 2.90
CA LEU A 104 -16.54 19.00 1.45
C LEU A 104 -15.94 17.79 0.74
N ILE A 105 -14.82 17.25 1.24
CA ILE A 105 -14.16 16.12 0.58
C ILE A 105 -14.97 14.83 0.65
N LEU A 106 -15.90 14.68 1.60
CA LEU A 106 -16.81 13.53 1.68
C LEU A 106 -17.81 13.49 0.51
N GLN A 107 -18.05 14.63 -0.15
CA GLN A 107 -18.88 14.72 -1.35
C GLN A 107 -18.11 14.30 -2.63
N LEU A 108 -16.79 14.10 -2.53
CA LEU A 108 -15.93 13.76 -3.65
C LEU A 108 -15.63 12.26 -3.68
N SER A 109 -15.72 11.67 -4.86
CA SER A 109 -15.17 10.34 -5.13
C SER A 109 -13.65 10.34 -4.99
N ARG A 110 -13.04 9.16 -4.82
CA ARG A 110 -11.58 9.01 -4.72
C ARG A 110 -10.84 9.66 -5.89
N GLN A 111 -11.31 9.44 -7.12
CA GLN A 111 -10.67 9.99 -8.32
C GLN A 111 -10.74 11.53 -8.33
N GLU A 112 -11.86 12.10 -7.90
CA GLU A 112 -12.01 13.55 -7.78
C GLU A 112 -11.09 14.09 -6.69
N GLN A 113 -11.01 13.44 -5.52
CA GLN A 113 -10.09 13.86 -4.46
C GLN A 113 -8.64 13.94 -4.96
N VAL A 114 -8.16 12.90 -5.67
CA VAL A 114 -6.81 12.90 -6.24
C VAL A 114 -6.62 14.03 -7.26
N SER A 115 -7.60 14.22 -8.16
CA SER A 115 -7.55 15.28 -9.17
C SER A 115 -7.54 16.68 -8.54
N TRP A 116 -8.32 16.88 -7.48
CA TRP A 116 -8.37 18.10 -6.68
C TRP A 116 -7.04 18.32 -5.96
N THR A 117 -6.44 17.31 -5.34
CA THR A 117 -5.12 17.40 -4.69
C THR A 117 -4.04 17.86 -5.66
N VAL A 118 -3.96 17.25 -6.84
CA VAL A 118 -2.97 17.61 -7.87
C VAL A 118 -3.16 19.07 -8.30
N THR A 119 -4.39 19.45 -8.64
CA THR A 119 -4.70 20.79 -9.15
C THR A 119 -4.45 21.86 -8.08
N LEU A 120 -4.92 21.63 -6.86
CA LEU A 120 -4.79 22.57 -5.75
C LEU A 120 -3.34 22.73 -5.31
N SER A 121 -2.60 21.62 -5.20
CA SER A 121 -1.18 21.67 -4.85
C SER A 121 -0.33 22.40 -5.90
N ARG A 122 -0.65 22.27 -7.19
CA ARG A 122 0.03 22.99 -8.28
C ARG A 122 -0.34 24.47 -8.28
N SER A 123 -1.63 24.79 -8.12
CA SER A 123 -2.13 26.16 -8.00
C SER A 123 -1.47 26.91 -6.84
N LEU A 124 -1.40 26.32 -5.64
CA LEU A 124 -0.74 26.92 -4.48
C LEU A 124 0.78 27.10 -4.65
N ARG A 125 1.41 26.36 -5.57
CA ARG A 125 2.82 26.53 -5.95
C ARG A 125 3.02 27.55 -7.08
N GLY A 126 1.95 28.16 -7.59
CA GLY A 126 2.01 29.07 -8.74
C GLY A 126 2.33 28.37 -10.07
N LEU A 127 2.17 27.04 -10.14
CA LEU A 127 2.41 26.29 -11.37
C LEU A 127 1.21 26.44 -12.32
N LYS A 128 1.49 26.72 -13.60
CA LYS A 128 0.46 26.82 -14.62
C LYS A 128 -0.22 25.47 -14.83
N ILE A 129 -1.55 25.47 -14.80
CA ILE A 129 -2.38 24.30 -15.09
C ILE A 129 -2.90 24.50 -16.51
N GLU A 130 -2.29 23.84 -17.50
CA GLU A 130 -2.65 24.00 -18.93
C GLU A 130 -4.10 23.62 -19.21
N LYS A 131 -4.63 22.60 -18.54
CA LYS A 131 -6.03 22.18 -18.64
C LYS A 131 -6.54 21.68 -17.30
N ILE A 132 -7.55 22.36 -16.78
CA ILE A 132 -8.30 21.89 -15.61
C ILE A 132 -9.18 20.73 -16.07
N PRO A 133 -9.16 19.57 -15.40
CA PRO A 133 -10.03 18.46 -15.77
C PRO A 133 -11.51 18.87 -15.68
N ASP A 134 -12.30 18.57 -16.73
CA ASP A 134 -13.73 18.93 -16.81
C ASP A 134 -14.54 18.40 -15.62
N ALA A 135 -14.08 17.27 -15.04
CA ALA A 135 -14.63 16.69 -13.82
C ALA A 135 -14.52 17.63 -12.60
N ILE A 136 -13.42 18.39 -12.46
CA ILE A 136 -13.26 19.34 -11.35
C ILE A 136 -14.30 20.46 -11.48
N ALA A 137 -14.46 21.04 -12.67
CA ALA A 137 -15.42 22.11 -12.91
C ALA A 137 -16.86 21.65 -12.67
N ALA A 138 -17.22 20.46 -13.15
CA ALA A 138 -18.56 19.89 -12.95
C ALA A 138 -18.86 19.61 -11.47
N THR A 139 -17.87 19.13 -10.71
CA THR A 139 -18.06 18.79 -9.29
C THR A 139 -18.03 20.03 -8.40
N ALA A 140 -17.19 21.02 -8.72
CA ALA A 140 -17.17 22.32 -8.04
C ALA A 140 -18.54 23.03 -8.06
N GLN A 141 -19.31 22.90 -9.14
CA GLN A 141 -20.66 23.46 -9.24
C GLN A 141 -21.71 22.71 -8.39
N LYS A 142 -21.47 21.43 -8.08
CA LYS A 142 -22.41 20.56 -7.36
C LYS A 142 -22.16 20.53 -5.85
N ILE A 143 -21.03 21.06 -5.40
CA ILE A 143 -20.68 21.10 -3.98
C ILE A 143 -21.75 21.86 -3.21
N LYS A 144 -22.20 21.24 -2.12
CA LYS A 144 -23.13 21.84 -1.17
C LYS A 144 -22.36 22.30 0.06
N PHE A 145 -22.45 23.58 0.35
CA PHE A 145 -21.96 24.15 1.60
C PHE A 145 -23.02 24.00 2.69
N ASP A 146 -22.56 23.97 3.94
CA ASP A 146 -23.43 23.99 5.12
C ASP A 146 -24.40 25.19 5.04
N PRO A 147 -25.72 24.99 5.19
CA PRO A 147 -26.71 26.07 5.17
C PRO A 147 -26.46 27.12 6.27
N ASP A 148 -25.90 26.72 7.42
CA ASP A 148 -25.69 27.57 8.58
C ASP A 148 -24.39 28.39 8.50
N LEU A 149 -23.60 28.21 7.44
CA LEU A 149 -22.39 28.98 7.21
C LEU A 149 -22.72 30.45 6.91
N SER A 150 -22.11 31.38 7.66
CA SER A 150 -22.28 32.82 7.45
C SER A 150 -21.98 33.22 6.00
N SER A 151 -22.70 34.20 5.45
CA SER A 151 -22.56 34.67 4.07
C SER A 151 -21.11 35.01 3.68
N ALA A 152 -20.38 35.71 4.56
CA ALA A 152 -18.98 36.05 4.34
C ALA A 152 -18.09 34.81 4.19
N LYS A 153 -18.21 33.83 5.10
CA LYS A 153 -17.45 32.57 5.03
C LYS A 153 -17.85 31.72 3.82
N ARG A 154 -19.13 31.69 3.47
CA ARG A 154 -19.59 31.00 2.27
C ARG A 154 -18.93 31.59 1.01
N ALA A 155 -18.84 32.91 0.91
CA ALA A 155 -18.19 33.57 -0.22
C ALA A 155 -16.68 33.24 -0.32
N GLU A 156 -15.96 33.14 0.81
CA GLU A 156 -14.55 32.71 0.83
C GLU A 156 -14.38 31.27 0.30
N TRP A 157 -15.27 30.37 0.72
CA TRP A 157 -15.27 28.95 0.31
C TRP A 157 -15.68 28.74 -1.15
N GLU A 158 -16.73 29.43 -1.59
CA GLU A 158 -17.15 29.44 -2.99
C GLU A 158 -16.02 29.96 -3.89
N PHE A 159 -15.34 31.03 -3.46
CA PHE A 159 -14.16 31.53 -4.16
C PHE A 159 -13.07 30.46 -4.28
N ALA A 160 -12.69 29.82 -3.17
CA ALA A 160 -11.64 28.80 -3.17
C ALA A 160 -11.95 27.62 -4.10
N VAL A 161 -13.21 27.18 -4.13
CA VAL A 161 -13.68 26.08 -4.98
C VAL A 161 -13.78 26.48 -6.46
N GLN A 162 -14.30 27.67 -6.75
CA GLN A 162 -14.45 28.14 -8.14
C GLN A 162 -13.12 28.55 -8.78
N ASP A 163 -12.19 29.08 -7.99
CA ASP A 163 -10.83 29.37 -8.44
C ASP A 163 -10.08 28.09 -8.83
N LEU A 164 -10.24 27.01 -8.06
CA LEU A 164 -9.71 25.69 -8.43
C LEU A 164 -10.28 25.18 -9.76
N ALA A 165 -11.56 25.47 -10.02
CA ALA A 165 -12.23 25.11 -11.27
C ALA A 165 -11.84 26.00 -12.46
N GLY A 166 -11.03 27.06 -12.25
CA GLY A 166 -10.66 28.04 -13.28
C GLY A 166 -11.81 28.92 -13.74
N ASN A 167 -12.88 28.98 -12.96
CA ASN A 167 -14.07 29.77 -13.26
C ASN A 167 -13.96 31.21 -12.74
N MET A 168 -12.86 31.56 -12.06
CA MET A 168 -12.60 32.91 -11.57
C MET A 168 -11.69 33.68 -12.54
N PRO A 169 -12.01 34.95 -12.86
CA PRO A 169 -11.07 35.82 -13.55
C PRO A 169 -9.82 36.02 -12.69
N ALA A 170 -8.65 35.96 -13.31
CA ALA A 170 -7.37 36.20 -12.64
C ALA A 170 -7.41 37.51 -11.84
N PRO A 171 -6.81 37.55 -10.63
CA PRO A 171 -6.80 38.74 -9.77
C PRO A 171 -6.15 39.96 -10.45
N GLU A 172 -5.37 39.77 -11.52
CA GLU A 172 -4.79 40.82 -12.36
C GLU A 172 -5.81 41.78 -13.01
N LYS A 173 -7.09 41.41 -13.13
CA LYS A 173 -8.11 42.28 -13.74
C LYS A 173 -8.90 43.12 -12.74
N ASP A 174 -8.62 43.00 -11.45
CA ASP A 174 -9.33 43.75 -10.40
C ASP A 174 -8.37 44.10 -9.23
N PRO A 175 -7.74 45.28 -9.25
CA PRO A 175 -6.69 45.67 -8.29
C PRO A 175 -7.17 45.81 -6.82
N GLU A 176 -8.47 45.64 -6.56
CA GLU A 176 -9.06 45.62 -5.21
C GLU A 176 -9.13 44.23 -4.56
N LYS A 177 -8.89 43.13 -5.30
CA LYS A 177 -8.97 41.78 -4.70
C LYS A 177 -7.66 41.41 -3.99
N ASP A 178 -7.74 41.26 -2.67
CA ASP A 178 -6.64 40.74 -1.84
C ASP A 178 -6.11 39.42 -2.41
N PRO A 179 -4.81 39.32 -2.79
CA PRO A 179 -4.22 38.09 -3.33
C PRO A 179 -4.25 36.92 -2.34
N LYS A 180 -4.54 37.16 -1.06
CA LYS A 180 -4.71 36.14 -0.02
C LYS A 180 -6.16 35.70 0.17
N TYR A 181 -7.12 36.29 -0.54
CA TYR A 181 -8.53 35.93 -0.42
C TYR A 181 -8.75 34.45 -0.79
N GLY A 182 -9.43 33.70 0.09
CA GLY A 182 -9.65 32.27 -0.07
C GLY A 182 -8.41 31.37 0.12
N LEU A 183 -7.22 31.94 0.38
CA LEU A 183 -5.99 31.15 0.59
C LEU A 183 -6.07 30.22 1.82
N PRO A 184 -6.61 30.65 2.98
CA PRO A 184 -6.81 29.74 4.12
C PRO A 184 -7.73 28.56 3.77
N GLN A 185 -8.78 28.78 2.98
CA GLN A 185 -9.72 27.73 2.57
C GLN A 185 -9.07 26.74 1.61
N LYS A 186 -8.28 27.23 0.64
CA LYS A 186 -7.45 26.38 -0.23
C LYS A 186 -6.48 25.52 0.57
N ASN A 187 -5.80 26.10 1.56
CA ASN A 187 -4.88 25.38 2.43
C ASN A 187 -5.60 24.32 3.29
N ALA A 188 -6.75 24.67 3.86
CA ALA A 188 -7.58 23.73 4.63
C ALA A 188 -8.06 22.56 3.76
N LEU A 189 -8.50 22.84 2.54
CA LEU A 189 -8.95 21.84 1.58
C LEU A 189 -7.82 20.90 1.17
N LEU A 190 -6.63 21.43 0.87
CA LEU A 190 -5.46 20.60 0.56
C LEU A 190 -5.06 19.71 1.74
N ALA A 191 -5.06 20.26 2.97
CA ALA A 191 -4.74 19.51 4.17
C ALA A 191 -5.72 18.34 4.41
N ALA A 192 -7.03 18.59 4.25
CA ALA A 192 -8.06 17.55 4.38
C ALA A 192 -7.90 16.45 3.32
N LEU A 193 -7.57 16.82 2.07
CA LEU A 193 -7.30 15.85 1.00
C LEU A 193 -6.02 15.03 1.28
N ASP A 194 -4.95 15.67 1.75
CA ASP A 194 -3.70 15.01 2.12
C ASP A 194 -3.93 14.02 3.29
N GLU A 195 -4.72 14.41 4.30
CA GLU A 195 -5.12 13.55 5.41
C GLU A 195 -5.98 12.36 4.94
N ALA A 196 -6.95 12.59 4.06
CA ALA A 196 -7.77 11.53 3.49
C ALA A 196 -6.93 10.52 2.67
N ALA A 197 -5.92 10.98 1.94
CA ALA A 197 -4.97 10.10 1.26
C ALA A 197 -4.12 9.28 2.25
N ALA A 198 -3.61 9.92 3.31
CA ALA A 198 -2.84 9.24 4.36
C ALA A 198 -3.68 8.16 5.08
N ASN A 199 -4.95 8.44 5.35
CA ASN A 199 -5.87 7.53 6.04
C ASN A 199 -6.24 6.25 5.25
N ARG A 200 -5.93 6.20 3.95
CA ARG A 200 -6.06 5.01 3.11
C ARG A 200 -4.86 4.07 3.17
N VAL A 201 -3.72 4.59 3.63
CA VAL A 201 -2.49 3.81 3.73
C VAL A 201 -2.68 2.76 4.81
N ILE A 202 -2.36 1.50 4.48
CA ILE A 202 -2.48 0.41 5.44
C ILE A 202 -1.10 0.07 5.99
N ASP A 203 -0.93 0.32 7.28
CA ASP A 203 0.31 0.06 7.99
C ASP A 203 0.62 -1.43 8.11
N GLY A 204 1.91 -1.78 8.19
CA GLY A 204 2.39 -3.15 8.36
C GLY A 204 2.15 -4.08 7.17
N SER A 205 1.78 -3.53 5.99
CA SER A 205 1.52 -4.31 4.78
C SER A 205 2.58 -4.07 3.70
N VAL A 206 2.58 -4.95 2.70
CA VAL A 206 3.22 -4.66 1.40
C VAL A 206 2.53 -3.47 0.72
N TRP A 207 3.16 -2.91 -0.31
CA TRP A 207 2.56 -1.84 -1.11
C TRP A 207 1.23 -2.27 -1.74
N ARG A 208 0.24 -1.40 -1.61
CA ARG A 208 -1.10 -1.56 -2.20
C ARG A 208 -1.38 -0.40 -3.15
N SER A 209 -2.31 -0.62 -4.09
CA SER A 209 -2.81 0.43 -5.00
C SER A 209 -3.30 1.68 -4.26
N ASP A 210 -3.84 1.51 -3.05
CA ASP A 210 -4.42 2.59 -2.26
C ASP A 210 -3.37 3.41 -1.51
N ASP A 211 -2.17 2.86 -1.30
CA ASP A 211 -1.07 3.58 -0.68
C ASP A 211 -0.51 4.67 -1.62
N PHE A 212 -0.68 4.49 -2.93
CA PHE A 212 -0.02 5.32 -3.94
C PHE A 212 -0.54 6.76 -4.02
N ASP A 213 -1.76 7.03 -3.54
CA ASP A 213 -2.30 8.40 -3.47
C ASP A 213 -1.42 9.28 -2.57
N SER A 214 -1.15 8.79 -1.35
CA SER A 214 -0.30 9.48 -0.36
C SER A 214 1.18 9.41 -0.75
N PHE A 215 1.62 8.27 -1.30
CA PHE A 215 3.00 8.05 -1.76
C PHE A 215 3.43 9.10 -2.80
N TYR A 216 2.71 9.21 -3.91
CA TYR A 216 3.10 10.14 -4.99
C TYR A 216 2.89 11.59 -4.59
N ARG A 217 1.90 11.86 -3.73
CA ARG A 217 1.71 13.19 -3.14
C ARG A 217 2.91 13.62 -2.29
N ALA A 218 3.42 12.71 -1.46
CA ALA A 218 4.61 12.97 -0.65
C ALA A 218 5.87 13.16 -1.52
N LEU A 219 6.02 12.36 -2.59
CA LEU A 219 7.12 12.55 -3.56
C LEU A 219 7.03 13.89 -4.30
N ASP A 220 5.85 14.27 -4.81
CA ASP A 220 5.63 15.54 -5.52
C ASP A 220 5.93 16.76 -4.63
N SER A 221 5.70 16.65 -3.32
CA SER A 221 5.99 17.71 -2.36
C SER A 221 7.38 17.64 -1.71
N ALA A 222 8.19 16.62 -2.01
CA ALA A 222 9.48 16.40 -1.38
C ALA A 222 10.45 17.58 -1.54
N SER A 223 10.42 18.24 -2.71
CA SER A 223 11.23 19.43 -3.03
C SER A 223 10.92 20.65 -2.16
N GLN A 224 9.73 20.68 -1.56
CA GLN A 224 9.24 21.79 -0.73
C GLN A 224 9.43 21.54 0.76
N LEU A 225 9.97 20.38 1.15
CA LEU A 225 10.23 20.07 2.54
C LEU A 225 11.34 20.97 3.10
N PRO A 226 11.25 21.39 4.38
CA PRO A 226 12.32 22.12 5.05
C PRO A 226 13.62 21.29 5.12
N ASP A 227 14.72 21.92 5.52
CA ASP A 227 16.03 21.26 5.64
C ASP A 227 16.12 20.30 6.84
N SER A 228 15.17 20.37 7.77
CA SER A 228 15.05 19.49 8.93
C SER A 228 13.59 19.17 9.27
N GLY A 229 13.31 17.94 9.69
CA GLY A 229 12.02 17.53 10.23
C GLY A 229 11.75 18.07 11.63
N THR A 230 10.60 17.72 12.20
CA THR A 230 10.22 18.12 13.57
C THR A 230 10.88 17.25 14.64
N ALA A 231 11.43 16.11 14.24
CA ALA A 231 12.19 15.20 15.09
C ALA A 231 13.25 14.47 14.26
N THR A 232 14.43 14.28 14.84
CA THR A 232 15.43 13.34 14.34
C THR A 232 15.18 11.98 14.97
N VAL A 233 15.05 10.92 14.17
CA VAL A 233 14.64 9.59 14.65
C VAL A 233 15.43 8.47 13.98
N GLY A 234 15.65 7.39 14.74
CA GLY A 234 16.09 6.09 14.21
C GLY A 234 14.91 5.20 13.79
N ALA A 235 15.18 3.93 13.49
CA ALA A 235 14.15 2.98 13.05
C ALA A 235 13.17 2.61 14.18
N LEU A 236 13.66 2.50 15.42
CA LEU A 236 12.87 1.94 16.53
C LEU A 236 11.63 2.78 16.90
N PRO A 237 11.71 4.12 17.06
CA PRO A 237 10.51 4.93 17.32
C PRO A 237 9.44 4.79 16.24
N LEU A 238 9.84 4.77 14.96
CA LEU A 238 8.91 4.61 13.82
C LEU A 238 8.25 3.24 13.78
N LEU A 239 8.94 2.20 14.26
CA LEU A 239 8.40 0.83 14.34
C LEU A 239 7.45 0.64 15.53
N GLN A 240 7.77 1.24 16.68
CA GLN A 240 7.03 1.06 17.93
C GLN A 240 5.87 2.03 18.09
N GLN A 241 5.96 3.23 17.53
CA GLN A 241 4.95 4.29 17.67
C GLN A 241 4.49 4.83 16.29
N PRO A 242 4.09 3.96 15.34
CA PRO A 242 3.74 4.38 13.99
C PRO A 242 2.61 5.41 13.97
N ASP A 243 1.63 5.29 14.86
CA ASP A 243 0.48 6.19 14.93
C ASP A 243 0.88 7.62 15.36
N VAL A 244 1.93 7.76 16.17
CA VAL A 244 2.46 9.06 16.62
C VAL A 244 3.19 9.76 15.49
N PHE A 245 3.93 8.99 14.69
CA PHE A 245 4.77 9.53 13.61
C PHE A 245 4.06 9.58 12.26
N LEU A 246 2.87 9.02 12.12
CA LEU A 246 2.14 9.01 10.84
C LEU A 246 2.00 10.44 10.29
N ASN A 247 2.46 10.63 9.05
CA ASN A 247 2.49 11.91 8.33
C ASN A 247 3.34 13.02 9.01
N GLN A 248 4.09 12.70 10.08
CA GLN A 248 5.02 13.64 10.70
C GLN A 248 6.29 13.76 9.86
N MET A 249 6.82 14.98 9.80
CA MET A 249 8.12 15.24 9.18
C MET A 249 9.24 14.79 10.11
N VAL A 250 10.08 13.90 9.64
CA VAL A 250 11.20 13.33 10.39
C VAL A 250 12.51 13.52 9.63
N THR A 251 13.59 13.63 10.37
CA THR A 251 14.96 13.54 9.85
C THR A 251 15.54 12.19 10.24
N ILE A 252 16.13 11.49 9.27
CA ILE A 252 16.88 10.26 9.50
C ILE A 252 18.32 10.43 9.02
N HIS A 253 19.25 9.81 9.74
CA HIS A 253 20.68 9.77 9.41
C HIS A 253 21.14 8.33 9.33
N GLY A 254 21.97 8.01 8.34
CA GLY A 254 22.52 6.66 8.22
C GLY A 254 23.30 6.43 6.95
N ASN A 255 23.70 5.18 6.76
CA ASN A 255 24.46 4.75 5.58
C ASN A 255 23.56 3.98 4.63
N VAL A 256 23.71 4.24 3.34
CA VAL A 256 22.96 3.56 2.29
C VAL A 256 23.48 2.13 2.09
N ALA A 257 22.63 1.14 2.29
CA ALA A 257 22.97 -0.28 2.10
C ALA A 257 22.49 -0.83 0.73
N LEU A 258 21.43 -0.25 0.16
CA LEU A 258 20.92 -0.61 -1.16
C LEU A 258 20.23 0.58 -1.82
N VAL A 259 20.50 0.77 -3.11
CA VAL A 259 19.91 1.81 -3.95
C VAL A 259 19.22 1.18 -5.15
N GLU A 260 17.95 1.53 -5.36
CA GLU A 260 17.16 1.10 -6.51
C GLU A 260 16.53 2.31 -7.20
N ASN A 261 16.79 2.48 -8.49
CA ASN A 261 15.99 3.38 -9.33
C ASN A 261 14.77 2.61 -9.85
N ILE A 262 13.59 3.12 -9.53
CA ILE A 262 12.31 2.48 -9.84
C ILE A 262 11.57 3.33 -10.85
N LYS A 263 11.20 2.72 -11.98
CA LYS A 263 10.26 3.34 -12.92
C LYS A 263 8.86 3.35 -12.32
N ALA A 264 8.31 4.55 -12.15
CA ALA A 264 6.96 4.73 -11.65
C ALA A 264 5.94 4.33 -12.72
N PRO A 265 4.88 3.57 -12.37
CA PRO A 265 3.68 3.52 -13.16
C PRO A 265 3.12 4.91 -13.44
N GLU A 266 2.33 5.03 -14.51
CA GLU A 266 1.60 6.27 -14.81
C GLU A 266 0.82 6.74 -13.59
N ASN A 267 1.00 8.00 -13.22
CA ASN A 267 0.40 8.59 -12.03
C ASN A 267 0.00 10.05 -12.29
N PRO A 268 -0.99 10.58 -11.55
CA PRO A 268 -1.51 11.94 -11.75
C PRO A 268 -0.49 13.06 -11.54
N TYR A 269 0.63 12.76 -10.87
CA TYR A 269 1.68 13.74 -10.56
C TYR A 269 2.73 13.85 -11.66
N GLY A 270 2.76 12.91 -12.62
CA GLY A 270 3.73 12.90 -13.72
C GLY A 270 5.13 12.41 -13.33
N ILE A 271 5.25 11.78 -12.16
CA ILE A 271 6.52 11.21 -11.67
C ILE A 271 6.86 10.00 -12.54
N GLN A 272 8.00 9.99 -13.22
CA GLN A 272 8.38 8.91 -14.16
C GLN A 272 9.27 7.86 -13.49
N ASP A 273 10.11 8.30 -12.56
CA ASP A 273 11.01 7.48 -11.79
C ASP A 273 11.21 8.09 -10.40
N TYR A 274 11.67 7.26 -9.47
CA TYR A 274 12.05 7.65 -8.12
C TYR A 274 13.09 6.67 -7.59
N TRP A 275 13.73 7.04 -6.50
CA TRP A 275 14.78 6.26 -5.87
C TRP A 275 14.29 5.67 -4.54
N GLN A 276 14.52 4.38 -4.37
CA GLN A 276 14.31 3.68 -3.10
C GLN A 276 15.68 3.37 -2.48
N LEU A 277 15.88 3.82 -1.25
CA LEU A 277 17.12 3.69 -0.50
C LEU A 277 16.85 2.89 0.77
N TRP A 278 17.57 1.79 0.94
CA TRP A 278 17.60 1.07 2.22
C TRP A 278 18.75 1.63 3.04
N ILE A 279 18.42 2.23 4.18
CA ILE A 279 19.36 2.96 5.02
C ILE A 279 19.55 2.19 6.31
N LYS A 280 20.80 1.91 6.68
CA LYS A 280 21.15 1.50 8.05
C LYS A 280 21.25 2.76 8.91
N PRO A 281 20.38 2.95 9.91
CA PRO A 281 20.43 4.13 10.78
C PRO A 281 21.77 4.22 11.50
N ALA A 282 22.25 5.44 11.74
CA ALA A 282 23.43 5.66 12.56
C ALA A 282 23.20 5.26 14.03
N GLU A 283 21.95 5.30 14.51
CA GLU A 283 21.59 5.01 15.89
C GLU A 283 21.00 3.61 16.08
N GLY A 284 21.78 2.76 16.76
CA GLY A 284 21.34 1.76 17.75
C GLY A 284 20.54 0.54 17.31
N ALA A 285 19.94 0.52 16.11
CA ALA A 285 19.14 -0.60 15.63
C ALA A 285 19.68 -1.11 14.29
N ASP A 286 19.94 -2.42 14.20
CA ASP A 286 20.25 -3.10 12.93
C ASP A 286 19.04 -3.22 11.98
N ARG A 287 17.95 -2.48 12.26
CA ARG A 287 16.76 -2.46 11.41
C ARG A 287 16.87 -1.35 10.38
N PRO A 288 16.67 -1.65 9.09
CA PRO A 288 16.77 -0.64 8.05
C PRO A 288 15.58 0.32 8.08
N ILE A 289 15.79 1.52 7.54
CA ILE A 289 14.73 2.46 7.16
C ILE A 289 14.70 2.53 5.64
N VAL A 290 13.51 2.54 5.04
CA VAL A 290 13.35 2.75 3.60
C VAL A 290 13.07 4.23 3.36
N ALA A 291 13.99 4.92 2.68
CA ALA A 291 13.72 6.25 2.16
C ALA A 291 13.30 6.17 0.69
N VAL A 292 12.25 6.89 0.33
CA VAL A 292 11.83 7.07 -1.05
C VAL A 292 11.97 8.55 -1.41
N VAL A 293 12.77 8.84 -2.42
CA VAL A 293 13.13 10.21 -2.80
C VAL A 293 13.02 10.39 -4.32
N PRO A 294 12.69 11.60 -4.80
CA PRO A 294 12.57 11.84 -6.24
C PRO A 294 13.93 11.78 -6.94
N ASP A 295 14.97 12.31 -6.29
CA ASP A 295 16.31 12.45 -6.85
C ASP A 295 17.38 12.07 -5.81
N VAL A 296 18.54 11.63 -6.29
CA VAL A 296 19.72 11.32 -5.47
C VAL A 296 20.98 11.93 -6.09
N PRO A 297 21.98 12.32 -5.29
CA PRO A 297 23.27 12.76 -5.80
C PRO A 297 24.05 11.61 -6.42
N ARG A 298 25.06 11.96 -7.22
CA ARG A 298 25.90 11.01 -7.95
C ARG A 298 26.57 9.99 -7.04
N SER A 299 27.05 10.43 -5.87
CA SER A 299 27.67 9.54 -4.87
C SER A 299 26.74 8.43 -4.37
N VAL A 300 25.42 8.62 -4.50
CA VAL A 300 24.40 7.62 -4.18
C VAL A 300 23.92 6.90 -5.44
N SER A 301 23.76 7.58 -6.57
CA SER A 301 23.28 6.92 -7.81
C SER A 301 24.31 5.93 -8.40
N GLU A 302 25.60 6.16 -8.22
CA GLU A 302 26.65 5.21 -8.66
C GLU A 302 26.60 3.88 -7.87
N GLN A 303 25.92 3.87 -6.71
CA GLN A 303 25.69 2.69 -5.89
C GLN A 303 24.47 1.87 -6.36
N ALA A 304 23.74 2.34 -7.38
CA ALA A 304 22.51 1.70 -7.86
C ALA A 304 22.71 0.25 -8.31
N GLY A 305 21.78 -0.61 -7.93
CA GLY A 305 21.77 -2.03 -8.32
C GLY A 305 22.91 -2.86 -7.70
N THR A 306 23.79 -2.24 -6.92
CA THR A 306 24.85 -2.92 -6.17
C THR A 306 24.45 -2.98 -4.71
N GLN A 307 24.54 -4.16 -4.12
CA GLN A 307 24.38 -4.34 -2.69
C GLN A 307 25.70 -3.96 -2.01
N ILE A 308 25.65 -3.03 -1.07
CA ILE A 308 26.84 -2.50 -0.40
C ILE A 308 26.79 -2.88 1.08
N ALA A 309 27.93 -3.26 1.64
CA ALA A 309 28.03 -3.46 3.08
C ALA A 309 27.65 -2.14 3.77
N ALA A 310 26.79 -2.18 4.78
CA ALA A 310 26.24 -0.97 5.38
C ALA A 310 27.31 -0.02 5.98
N THR A 311 28.51 -0.52 6.28
CA THR A 311 29.66 0.25 6.75
C THR A 311 30.39 1.01 5.63
N GLU A 312 30.18 0.62 4.37
CA GLU A 312 30.85 1.16 3.17
C GLU A 312 29.90 2.04 2.33
N GLY A 313 28.61 2.05 2.68
CA GLY A 313 27.58 2.86 2.05
C GLY A 313 27.79 4.36 2.22
N ALA A 314 27.27 5.16 1.28
CA ALA A 314 27.31 6.61 1.39
C ALA A 314 26.52 7.06 2.64
N GLN A 315 27.11 7.93 3.45
CA GLN A 315 26.42 8.53 4.60
C GLN A 315 25.48 9.62 4.11
N ILE A 316 24.19 9.52 4.45
CA ILE A 316 23.17 10.47 4.03
C ILE A 316 22.30 10.96 5.19
N SER A 317 21.70 12.12 4.98
CA SER A 317 20.57 12.61 5.78
C SER A 317 19.36 12.81 4.89
N VAL A 318 18.21 12.32 5.34
CA VAL A 318 16.94 12.43 4.62
C VAL A 318 15.94 13.14 5.51
N VAL A 319 15.26 14.14 4.95
CA VAL A 319 14.07 14.73 5.55
C VAL A 319 12.87 14.28 4.76
N GLY A 320 11.86 13.75 5.45
CA GLY A 320 10.66 13.24 4.80
C GLY A 320 9.51 13.02 5.76
N LYS A 321 8.36 12.66 5.21
CA LYS A 321 7.19 12.26 5.99
C LYS A 321 7.23 10.76 6.22
N PHE A 322 7.04 10.33 7.47
CA PHE A 322 6.83 8.91 7.75
C PHE A 322 5.45 8.49 7.23
N LEU A 323 5.42 7.44 6.41
CA LEU A 323 4.21 6.98 5.73
C LEU A 323 3.61 5.74 6.36
N LYS A 324 4.42 4.68 6.54
CA LYS A 324 4.00 3.37 7.04
C LYS A 324 5.19 2.51 7.43
N ARG A 325 4.92 1.37 8.06
CA ARG A 325 5.82 0.23 8.16
C ARG A 325 5.55 -0.70 6.97
N LEU A 326 6.55 -0.88 6.12
CA LEU A 326 6.51 -1.74 4.95
C LEU A 326 6.88 -3.16 5.35
N ALA A 327 6.01 -4.11 5.03
CA ALA A 327 6.34 -5.53 5.14
C ALA A 327 7.27 -5.95 4.01
N TYR A 328 8.38 -6.59 4.36
CA TYR A 328 9.37 -7.10 3.41
C TYR A 328 9.90 -8.46 3.84
N LYS A 329 10.61 -9.13 2.92
CA LYS A 329 11.22 -10.44 3.18
C LYS A 329 12.70 -10.27 3.52
N SER A 330 13.05 -10.52 4.77
CA SER A 330 14.43 -10.59 5.28
C SER A 330 14.98 -12.02 5.20
N GLY A 331 16.23 -12.19 5.62
CA GLY A 331 16.87 -13.49 5.82
C GLY A 331 16.17 -14.36 6.86
N ALA A 332 15.77 -13.74 7.97
CA ALA A 332 15.08 -14.38 9.09
C ALA A 332 13.57 -14.63 8.85
N GLY A 333 12.96 -13.99 7.85
CA GLY A 333 11.54 -14.19 7.55
C GLY A 333 10.85 -12.94 7.04
N ALA A 334 9.58 -12.75 7.40
CA ALA A 334 8.90 -11.48 7.18
C ALA A 334 9.33 -10.48 8.26
N ASP A 335 9.64 -9.26 7.86
CA ASP A 335 10.05 -8.18 8.75
C ASP A 335 9.43 -6.85 8.30
N LEU A 336 9.54 -5.83 9.14
CA LEU A 336 8.99 -4.49 8.91
C LEU A 336 10.12 -3.47 8.84
N ALA A 337 10.05 -2.57 7.86
CA ALA A 337 10.90 -1.40 7.77
C ALA A 337 10.03 -0.14 7.72
N PRO A 338 10.32 0.90 8.52
CA PRO A 338 9.62 2.17 8.40
C PRO A 338 9.96 2.83 7.05
N VAL A 339 8.96 3.45 6.44
CA VAL A 339 9.09 4.17 5.17
C VAL A 339 8.99 5.66 5.41
N VAL A 340 9.98 6.40 4.91
CA VAL A 340 10.03 7.86 4.91
C VAL A 340 10.09 8.33 3.47
N ILE A 341 9.18 9.23 3.07
CA ILE A 341 9.17 9.80 1.71
C ILE A 341 9.57 11.26 1.79
N GLY A 342 10.60 11.67 1.02
CA GLY A 342 11.10 13.03 1.10
C GLY A 342 12.30 13.30 0.21
N ARG A 343 13.28 14.06 0.71
CA ARG A 343 14.49 14.43 -0.04
C ARG A 343 15.75 14.24 0.78
N ILE A 344 16.86 14.03 0.09
CA ILE A 344 18.20 14.03 0.69
C ILE A 344 18.58 15.48 1.00
N THR A 345 18.95 15.76 2.24
CA THR A 345 19.46 17.07 2.69
C THR A 345 20.98 17.06 2.87
N TYR A 346 21.59 15.89 2.99
CA TYR A 346 23.03 15.72 3.03
C TYR A 346 23.45 14.40 2.38
N ALA A 347 24.53 14.45 1.61
CA ALA A 347 25.32 13.31 1.13
C ALA A 347 26.76 13.81 0.93
N PRO A 348 27.77 12.93 0.83
CA PRO A 348 29.08 13.32 0.32
C PRO A 348 28.93 13.69 -1.17
N PHE A 349 28.67 14.96 -1.45
CA PHE A 349 28.58 15.49 -2.81
C PHE A 349 29.99 15.58 -3.40
N ALA A 350 30.16 15.23 -4.68
CA ALA A 350 31.42 15.49 -5.36
C ALA A 350 31.63 17.02 -5.47
N GLU A 351 32.90 17.49 -5.51
CA GLU A 351 33.19 18.92 -5.71
C GLU A 351 32.47 19.46 -6.96
N GLY A 352 31.61 20.46 -6.78
CA GLY A 352 30.80 21.07 -7.84
C GLY A 352 29.36 20.57 -7.94
N GLU A 353 28.98 19.55 -7.17
CA GLU A 353 27.61 19.03 -7.11
C GLU A 353 26.80 19.79 -6.03
N GLN A 354 25.90 20.68 -6.46
CA GLN A 354 25.00 21.39 -5.55
C GLN A 354 23.82 20.52 -5.15
N THR A 355 23.35 20.70 -3.91
CA THR A 355 22.03 20.21 -3.48
C THR A 355 20.97 20.90 -4.34
N THR A 356 20.56 20.27 -5.44
CA THR A 356 19.48 20.79 -6.28
C THR A 356 18.22 20.81 -5.43
N ARG A 357 17.82 22.01 -4.98
CA ARG A 357 16.41 22.27 -4.69
C ARG A 357 15.71 22.05 -6.03
N PRO A 358 14.85 21.03 -6.19
CA PRO A 358 14.25 20.75 -7.48
C PRO A 358 13.47 21.97 -7.93
N THR A 359 13.98 22.67 -8.95
CA THR A 359 13.19 23.66 -9.68
C THR A 359 12.03 22.88 -10.27
N ALA A 360 10.80 23.30 -9.98
CA ALA A 360 9.61 22.62 -10.45
C ALA A 360 9.72 22.43 -11.97
N ASN A 361 9.96 21.19 -12.40
CA ASN A 361 9.97 20.87 -13.82
C ASN A 361 8.56 21.13 -14.36
N GLU A 362 8.45 22.07 -15.30
CA GLU A 362 7.29 22.26 -16.15
C GLU A 362 7.13 21.04 -17.05
N THR A 363 6.65 19.92 -16.49
CA THR A 363 6.21 18.80 -17.32
C THR A 363 4.82 19.14 -17.86
N ASN A 364 4.80 19.76 -19.03
CA ASN A 364 3.60 19.93 -19.85
C ASN A 364 3.08 18.54 -20.26
N VAL A 365 2.08 18.03 -19.55
CA VAL A 365 1.39 16.80 -19.92
C VAL A 365 0.20 17.19 -20.79
N SER A 366 0.41 17.18 -22.11
CA SER A 366 -0.64 17.38 -23.10
C SER A 366 -1.70 16.28 -22.99
N THR A 367 -2.86 16.66 -22.45
CA THR A 367 -4.05 15.81 -22.23
C THR A 367 -4.68 15.26 -23.52
N SER A 368 -4.17 15.66 -24.70
CA SER A 368 -4.70 15.20 -26.00
C SER A 368 -4.31 13.77 -26.37
N LYS A 369 -3.22 13.22 -25.80
CA LYS A 369 -2.78 11.84 -26.07
C LYS A 369 -3.55 10.77 -25.29
N PHE A 370 -4.28 11.15 -24.23
CA PHE A 370 -5.01 10.21 -23.37
C PHE A 370 -6.22 9.58 -24.07
N TRP A 371 -6.96 10.36 -24.88
CA TRP A 371 -8.14 9.87 -25.59
C TRP A 371 -7.82 9.03 -26.84
N LEU A 372 -6.64 9.22 -27.43
CA LEU A 372 -6.22 8.50 -28.64
C LEU A 372 -5.69 7.10 -28.33
N ILE A 373 -5.17 6.87 -27.12
CA ILE A 373 -4.66 5.56 -26.69
C ILE A 373 -5.77 4.71 -26.06
N ALA A 374 -6.74 5.33 -25.37
CA ALA A 374 -7.90 4.63 -24.82
C ALA A 374 -8.75 3.93 -25.90
N SER A 375 -8.88 4.51 -27.09
CA SER A 375 -9.61 3.90 -28.21
C SER A 375 -8.89 2.68 -28.79
N ILE A 376 -7.55 2.68 -28.85
CA ILE A 376 -6.75 1.55 -29.36
C ILE A 376 -6.80 0.37 -28.38
N SER A 377 -6.82 0.62 -27.06
CA SER A 377 -6.86 -0.43 -26.03
C SER A 377 -8.22 -1.15 -25.96
N CYS A 378 -9.35 -0.42 -26.17
CA CYS A 378 -10.67 -1.05 -26.25
C CYS A 378 -10.82 -2.00 -27.45
N VAL A 379 -10.25 -1.65 -28.61
CA VAL A 379 -10.31 -2.53 -29.79
C VAL A 379 -9.42 -3.76 -29.62
N GLY A 380 -8.23 -3.60 -29.03
CA GLY A 380 -7.32 -4.70 -28.73
C GLY A 380 -7.86 -5.71 -27.72
N GLY A 381 -8.49 -5.22 -26.64
CA GLY A 381 -9.08 -6.05 -25.59
C GLY A 381 -10.25 -6.90 -26.07
N VAL A 382 -11.14 -6.33 -26.88
CA VAL A 382 -12.27 -7.06 -27.48
C VAL A 382 -11.78 -8.12 -28.47
N GLY A 383 -10.77 -7.80 -29.29
CA GLY A 383 -10.17 -8.78 -30.21
C GLY A 383 -9.55 -9.98 -29.49
N LEU A 384 -8.83 -9.73 -28.40
CA LEU A 384 -8.22 -10.80 -27.58
C LEU A 384 -9.27 -11.69 -26.92
N ALA A 385 -10.36 -11.10 -26.40
CA ALA A 385 -11.45 -11.85 -25.79
C ALA A 385 -12.19 -12.75 -26.80
N ILE A 386 -12.45 -12.24 -28.02
CA ILE A 386 -13.06 -13.02 -29.11
C ILE A 386 -12.15 -14.19 -29.51
N LEU A 387 -10.84 -13.97 -29.61
CA LEU A 387 -9.88 -15.02 -29.97
C LEU A 387 -9.79 -16.11 -28.89
N LEU A 388 -9.79 -15.74 -27.61
CA LEU A 388 -9.81 -16.68 -26.49
C LEU A 388 -11.12 -17.49 -26.42
N MET A 389 -12.28 -16.84 -26.65
CA MET A 389 -13.56 -17.56 -26.72
C MET A 389 -13.63 -18.50 -27.92
N TRP A 390 -13.09 -18.11 -29.07
CA TRP A 390 -13.02 -18.99 -30.23
C TRP A 390 -12.14 -20.22 -29.95
N ARG A 391 -10.96 -20.02 -29.35
CA ARG A 391 -10.05 -21.12 -29.00
C ARG A 391 -10.66 -22.11 -28.00
N THR A 392 -11.36 -21.61 -26.98
CA THR A 392 -12.03 -22.49 -25.98
C THR A 392 -13.20 -23.26 -26.58
N SER A 393 -13.95 -22.65 -27.51
CA SER A 393 -15.06 -23.33 -28.20
C SER A 393 -14.59 -24.50 -29.09
N VAL A 394 -13.44 -24.37 -29.75
CA VAL A 394 -12.85 -25.42 -30.59
C VAL A 394 -12.37 -26.59 -29.72
N LEU A 395 -11.71 -26.31 -28.60
CA LEU A 395 -11.27 -27.34 -27.65
C LEU A 395 -12.46 -28.07 -27.00
N ALA A 396 -13.54 -27.36 -26.68
CA ALA A 396 -14.76 -27.97 -26.16
C ALA A 396 -15.42 -28.92 -27.17
N LYS A 397 -15.39 -28.59 -28.48
CA LYS A 397 -15.87 -29.49 -29.54
C LYS A 397 -15.00 -30.74 -29.68
N GLN A 398 -13.68 -30.64 -29.53
CA GLN A 398 -12.79 -31.80 -29.53
C GLN A 398 -13.01 -32.71 -28.31
N SER A 399 -13.21 -32.14 -27.12
CA SER A 399 -13.52 -32.91 -25.91
C SER A 399 -14.83 -33.70 -26.04
N ARG A 400 -15.88 -33.10 -26.63
CA ARG A 400 -17.16 -33.79 -26.89
C ARG A 400 -17.01 -34.94 -27.90
N LYS A 401 -16.14 -34.81 -28.90
CA LYS A 401 -15.82 -35.90 -29.84
C LYS A 401 -15.07 -37.04 -29.14
N LEU A 402 -14.10 -36.73 -28.27
CA LEU A 402 -13.37 -37.74 -27.49
C LEU A 402 -14.30 -38.49 -26.52
N ARG A 403 -15.23 -37.80 -25.84
CA ARG A 403 -16.21 -38.46 -24.96
C ARG A 403 -17.23 -39.33 -25.71
N LYS A 404 -17.53 -39.01 -26.97
CA LYS A 404 -18.33 -39.89 -27.84
C LYS A 404 -17.53 -41.10 -28.33
N ALA A 405 -16.23 -40.94 -28.58
CA ALA A 405 -15.34 -42.01 -29.02
C ALA A 405 -14.90 -42.98 -27.91
N HIS A 406 -15.03 -42.60 -26.63
CA HIS A 406 -14.64 -43.42 -25.47
C HIS A 406 -15.81 -43.89 -24.61
N ARG A 407 -17.05 -43.77 -25.10
CA ARG A 407 -18.20 -44.39 -24.45
C ARG A 407 -18.20 -45.87 -24.86
N GLN A 408 -17.42 -46.68 -24.14
CA GLN A 408 -17.51 -48.14 -24.21
C GLN A 408 -18.94 -48.56 -23.87
N ASP A 409 -19.51 -49.43 -24.69
CA ASP A 409 -20.86 -49.92 -24.51
C ASP A 409 -20.93 -50.73 -23.21
N PRO A 410 -21.83 -50.38 -22.26
CA PRO A 410 -21.91 -51.03 -20.96
C PRO A 410 -22.26 -52.53 -21.04
N GLU A 411 -22.72 -53.02 -22.20
CA GLU A 411 -23.03 -54.45 -22.40
C GLU A 411 -21.79 -55.35 -22.48
N GLU A 412 -20.65 -54.86 -22.98
CA GLU A 412 -19.40 -55.64 -23.00
C GLU A 412 -18.83 -55.86 -21.59
N PHE A 413 -18.93 -54.83 -20.74
CA PHE A 413 -18.48 -54.91 -19.35
C PHE A 413 -19.37 -55.85 -18.51
N LEU A 414 -20.68 -55.86 -18.76
CA LEU A 414 -21.61 -56.73 -18.04
C LEU A 414 -21.53 -58.19 -18.47
N LYS A 415 -21.18 -58.48 -19.73
CA LYS A 415 -20.90 -59.87 -20.18
C LYS A 415 -19.70 -60.48 -19.47
N GLY A 416 -18.66 -59.70 -19.18
CA GLY A 416 -17.45 -60.20 -18.50
C GLY A 416 -17.66 -60.60 -17.03
N LEU A 417 -18.72 -60.11 -16.37
CA LEU A 417 -19.01 -60.40 -14.96
C LEU A 417 -19.88 -61.66 -14.77
N GLY A 418 -20.52 -62.17 -15.82
CA GLY A 418 -21.41 -63.34 -15.74
C GLY A 418 -20.71 -64.70 -15.80
N GLU A 419 -19.44 -64.75 -16.22
CA GLU A 419 -18.74 -66.03 -16.49
C GLU A 419 -17.89 -66.57 -15.31
N GLN A 420 -17.82 -65.88 -14.17
CA GLN A 420 -17.09 -66.34 -13.00
C GLN A 420 -18.03 -66.77 -11.86
N SER A 421 -18.63 -67.95 -12.00
CA SER A 421 -19.21 -68.70 -10.87
C SER A 421 -18.61 -70.11 -10.83
N PRO A 422 -17.76 -70.45 -9.84
CA PRO A 422 -17.39 -71.82 -9.56
C PRO A 422 -18.39 -72.46 -8.58
N THR A 423 -19.04 -73.51 -9.05
CA THR A 423 -19.76 -74.55 -8.30
C THR A 423 -18.88 -75.19 -7.21
N GLY A 424 -19.44 -75.41 -6.01
CA GLY A 424 -18.78 -76.03 -4.83
C GLY A 424 -18.63 -77.57 -4.93
N PRO A 425 -18.68 -78.35 -3.82
CA PRO A 425 -18.44 -78.04 -2.40
C PRO A 425 -17.29 -78.90 -1.81
N SER A 426 -16.77 -78.56 -0.63
CA SER A 426 -15.95 -79.49 0.17
C SER A 426 -16.24 -79.32 1.66
N VAL A 427 -16.73 -80.41 2.23
CA VAL A 427 -16.97 -80.67 3.65
C VAL A 427 -15.68 -81.26 4.22
N ALA A 428 -15.16 -80.71 5.31
CA ALA A 428 -14.30 -81.43 6.26
C ALA A 428 -14.23 -80.69 7.61
N GLU A 429 -14.69 -81.39 8.64
CA GLU A 429 -14.55 -81.13 10.08
C GLU A 429 -13.08 -81.11 10.53
N GLN A 430 -12.74 -80.38 11.60
CA GLN A 430 -12.52 -81.00 12.92
C GLN A 430 -12.14 -79.96 14.00
N GLU A 431 -12.91 -80.03 15.08
CA GLU A 431 -12.66 -79.41 16.38
C GLU A 431 -11.61 -80.16 17.20
N HIS A 432 -11.10 -79.42 18.17
CA HIS A 432 -10.20 -79.79 19.26
C HIS A 432 -10.70 -80.92 20.18
N SER A 433 -9.79 -81.83 20.53
CA SER A 433 -9.40 -82.12 21.92
C SER A 433 -7.98 -82.67 21.97
#